data_AF-A0A403MA66-F1
#
_entry.id   AF-A0A403MA66-F1
#
_cell.length_a   1.000
_cell.length_b   1.000
_cell.length_c   1.000
_cell.angle_alpha   90.00
_cell.angle_beta   90.00
_cell.angle_gamma   90.00
#
_symmetry.space_group_name_H-M   'P 1'
#
loop_
_entity.id
_entity.type
_entity.pdbx_description
1 polymer ?
#
loop_
_entity_poly.entity_id
_entity_poly.type
_entity_poly.pdbx_seq_one_letter_code
_entity_poly.pdbx_strand_id
1 'polypeptide(L)'
;RRIWLRDAGQCCLCGRVVDLCDSELDHRIALQFGGGNEETNLWTLCTECHRQKSGSETASGMPDPTLPEVSGGHGRADDIIGL
;
A
#
# COMPACT_ATOMS: atom_id res chain seq x y z
N ARG A 1 -13.39 1.64 -0.54
CA ARG A 1 -12.90 1.70 -1.95
C ARG A 1 -11.99 2.90 -2.28
N ARG A 2 -11.83 3.92 -1.43
CA ARG A 2 -11.01 5.11 -1.75
C ARG A 2 -9.53 4.75 -2.02
N ILE A 3 -8.93 3.94 -1.15
CA ILE A 3 -7.53 3.50 -1.28
C ILE A 3 -7.34 2.64 -2.54
N TRP A 4 -8.23 1.68 -2.78
CA TRP A 4 -8.25 0.90 -4.03
C TRP A 4 -8.27 1.77 -5.30
N LEU A 5 -9.10 2.82 -5.33
CA LEU A 5 -9.14 3.75 -6.46
C LEU A 5 -7.85 4.57 -6.61
N ARG A 6 -7.26 5.02 -5.49
CA ARG A 6 -5.97 5.73 -5.48
C ARG A 6 -4.86 4.84 -6.04
N ASP A 7 -4.88 3.56 -5.70
CA ASP A 7 -3.91 2.57 -6.16
C ASP A 7 -4.23 2.03 -7.56
N ALA A 8 -5.17 2.67 -8.29
CA ALA A 8 -5.62 2.28 -9.62
C ALA A 8 -6.09 0.81 -9.72
N GLY A 9 -6.60 0.26 -8.61
CA GLY A 9 -6.96 -1.16 -8.51
C GLY A 9 -5.77 -2.09 -8.69
N GLN A 10 -4.57 -1.67 -8.32
CA GLN A 10 -3.35 -2.46 -8.44
C GLN A 10 -2.75 -2.75 -7.07
N CYS A 11 -2.16 -3.94 -6.93
CA CYS A 11 -1.38 -4.30 -5.76
C CYS A 11 -0.15 -3.39 -5.64
N CYS A 12 0.02 -2.70 -4.52
CA CYS A 12 1.16 -1.80 -4.29
C CYS A 12 2.52 -2.50 -4.22
N LEU A 13 2.56 -3.83 -4.08
CA LEU A 13 3.81 -4.61 -4.03
C LEU A 13 4.18 -5.26 -5.37
N CYS A 14 3.21 -5.85 -6.08
CA CYS A 14 3.50 -6.57 -7.32
C CYS A 14 2.95 -5.91 -8.59
N GLY A 15 2.20 -4.81 -8.48
CA GLY A 15 1.63 -4.07 -9.60
C GLY A 15 0.48 -4.76 -10.34
N ARG A 16 0.07 -5.97 -9.92
CA ARG A 16 -1.04 -6.70 -10.56
C ARG A 16 -2.35 -5.97 -10.34
N VAL A 17 -3.16 -5.85 -11.40
CA VAL A 17 -4.56 -5.40 -11.31
C VAL A 17 -5.37 -6.42 -10.52
N VAL A 18 -6.13 -5.95 -9.54
CA VAL A 18 -6.95 -6.75 -8.63
C VAL A 18 -8.30 -6.08 -8.39
N ASP A 19 -9.36 -6.89 -8.37
CA ASP A 19 -10.66 -6.43 -7.92
C ASP A 19 -10.70 -6.30 -6.39
N LEU A 20 -11.70 -5.57 -5.88
CA LEU A 20 -11.89 -5.40 -4.44
C LEU A 20 -11.99 -6.73 -3.68
N CYS A 21 -12.57 -7.77 -4.30
CA CYS A 21 -12.74 -9.09 -3.71
C CYS A 21 -11.43 -9.89 -3.62
N ASP A 22 -10.45 -9.59 -4.48
CA ASP A 22 -9.15 -10.27 -4.56
C ASP A 22 -8.01 -9.41 -3.98
N SER A 23 -8.40 -8.38 -3.21
CA SER A 23 -7.51 -7.41 -2.60
C SER A 23 -7.82 -7.21 -1.13
N GLU A 24 -6.79 -6.92 -0.35
CA GLU A 24 -6.85 -6.57 1.05
C GLU A 24 -6.37 -5.13 1.25
N LEU A 25 -7.02 -4.42 2.18
CA LEU A 25 -6.55 -3.13 2.66
C LEU A 25 -5.58 -3.37 3.81
N ASP A 26 -4.30 -3.06 3.61
CA ASP A 26 -3.25 -3.38 4.57
C ASP A 26 -2.43 -2.15 4.97
N HIS A 27 -1.86 -2.18 6.17
CA HIS A 27 -0.97 -1.15 6.66
C HIS A 27 0.46 -1.39 6.17
N ARG A 28 1.09 -0.40 5.55
CA ARG A 28 2.50 -0.49 5.11
C ARG A 28 3.42 -0.80 6.29
N ILE A 29 3.23 -0.05 7.37
CA ILE A 29 3.79 -0.32 8.69
C ILE A 29 2.62 -0.84 9.53
N ALA A 30 2.66 -2.10 9.95
CA ALA A 30 1.62 -2.68 10.78
C ALA A 30 1.45 -1.90 12.10
N LEU A 31 0.24 -1.91 12.67
CA LEU A 31 -0.07 -1.21 13.93
C LEU A 31 0.85 -1.63 15.08
N GLN A 32 1.20 -2.92 15.14
CA GLN A 32 2.12 -3.47 16.16
C GLN A 32 3.55 -2.90 16.08
N PHE A 33 3.92 -2.31 14.94
CA PHE A 33 5.19 -1.64 14.71
C PHE A 33 5.05 -0.10 14.73
N GLY A 34 3.91 0.42 15.18
CA GLY A 34 3.67 1.85 15.33
C GLY A 34 3.10 2.56 14.10
N GLY A 35 2.65 1.83 13.07
CA GLY A 35 1.94 2.45 11.94
C GLY A 35 0.56 2.98 12.32
N GLY A 36 0.07 3.97 11.57
CA GLY A 36 -1.25 4.59 11.78
C GLY A 36 -2.26 4.29 10.66
N ASN A 37 -3.42 4.93 10.73
CA ASN A 37 -4.53 4.73 9.77
C ASN A 37 -4.58 5.80 8.67
N GLU A 38 -3.57 6.67 8.59
CA GLU A 38 -3.41 7.65 7.52
C GLU A 38 -3.38 6.96 6.14
N GLU A 39 -3.99 7.59 5.13
CA GLU A 39 -4.07 6.99 3.79
C GLU A 39 -2.67 6.65 3.25
N THR A 40 -1.64 7.44 3.58
CA THR A 40 -0.25 7.19 3.18
C THR A 40 0.34 5.88 3.71
N ASN A 41 -0.20 5.36 4.83
CA ASN A 41 0.17 4.09 5.42
C ASN A 41 -0.80 2.95 5.04
N LEU A 42 -1.83 3.22 4.23
CA LEU A 42 -2.72 2.17 3.73
C LEU A 42 -2.35 1.80 2.30
N TRP A 43 -2.36 0.51 2.00
CA TRP A 43 -2.12 -0.07 0.66
C TRP A 43 -3.25 -1.00 0.25
N THR A 44 -3.49 -1.04 -1.05
CA THR A 44 -4.23 -2.14 -1.69
C THR A 44 -3.24 -3.24 -2.04
N LEU A 45 -3.39 -4.42 -1.44
CA LEU A 45 -2.53 -5.58 -1.72
C LEU A 45 -3.37 -6.72 -2.28
N CYS A 46 -2.84 -7.48 -3.24
CA CYS A 46 -3.46 -8.76 -3.56
C CYS A 46 -3.33 -9.72 -2.36
N THR A 47 -4.27 -10.66 -2.21
CA THR A 47 -4.31 -11.58 -1.07
C THR A 47 -2.98 -12.32 -0.86
N GLU A 48 -2.28 -12.67 -1.95
CA GLU A 48 -0.99 -13.36 -1.87
C GLU A 48 0.13 -12.47 -1.32
N CYS A 49 0.26 -11.23 -1.80
CA CYS A 49 1.27 -10.30 -1.28
C CYS A 49 0.98 -9.90 0.17
N HIS A 50 -0.30 -9.73 0.53
CA HIS A 50 -0.70 -9.49 1.92
C HIS A 50 -0.27 -10.65 2.82
N ARG A 51 -0.61 -11.89 2.45
CA ARG A 51 -0.24 -13.10 3.20
C ARG A 51 1.27 -13.23 3.39
N GLN A 52 2.05 -12.95 2.35
CA GLN A 52 3.51 -12.99 2.42
C GLN A 52 4.04 -11.92 3.39
N LYS A 53 3.58 -10.67 3.28
CA LYS A 53 3.97 -9.58 4.18
C LYS A 53 3.66 -9.92 5.63
N SER A 54 2.41 -10.26 5.96
CA SER A 54 2.02 -10.60 7.34
C SER A 54 2.80 -11.79 7.89
N GLY A 55 3.09 -12.78 7.05
CA GLY A 55 3.91 -13.94 7.41
C GLY A 55 5.35 -13.54 7.75
N SER A 56 6.00 -12.75 6.89
CA SER A 56 7.36 -12.23 7.12
C SER A 56 7.44 -11.34 8.36
N GLU A 57 6.47 -10.45 8.55
CA GLU A 57 6.37 -9.55 9.71
C GLU A 57 6.19 -10.33 11.02
N THR A 58 5.34 -11.36 11.02
CA THR A 58 5.12 -12.22 12.19
C THR A 58 6.37 -13.04 12.51
N ALA A 59 7.05 -13.56 11.48
CA ALA A 59 8.24 -14.39 11.66
C ALA A 59 9.45 -13.58 12.14
N SER A 60 9.62 -12.35 11.66
CA SER A 60 10.74 -11.48 12.01
C SER A 60 10.48 -10.62 13.25
N GLY A 61 9.22 -10.39 13.60
CA GLY A 61 8.84 -9.43 14.65
C GLY A 61 9.15 -7.98 14.28
N MET A 62 9.36 -7.69 12.99
CA MET A 62 9.76 -6.38 12.47
C MET A 62 9.03 -6.10 11.14
N PRO A 63 8.87 -4.83 10.72
CA PRO A 63 8.46 -4.50 9.36
C PRO A 63 9.44 -5.09 8.34
N ASP A 64 8.93 -5.57 7.20
CA ASP A 64 9.79 -6.10 6.13
C ASP A 64 10.58 -4.93 5.48
N PRO A 65 11.93 -4.90 5.63
CA PRO A 65 12.76 -3.80 5.17
C PRO A 65 12.94 -3.78 3.64
N THR A 66 12.47 -4.81 2.94
CA THR A 66 12.56 -4.88 1.47
C THR A 66 11.37 -4.23 0.78
N LEU A 67 10.33 -3.86 1.53
CA LEU A 67 9.14 -3.22 0.97
C LEU A 67 9.43 -1.77 0.57
N PRO A 68 8.77 -1.25 -0.48
CA PRO A 68 8.97 0.12 -0.93
C PRO A 68 8.76 1.16 0.19
N GLU A 69 9.65 2.15 0.29
CA GLU A 69 9.52 3.27 1.23
C GLU A 69 8.36 4.20 0.88
N VAL A 70 7.85 4.91 1.90
CA VAL A 70 6.83 5.95 1.76
C VAL A 70 7.42 7.17 1.04
N SER A 71 7.47 7.14 -0.28
CA SER A 71 7.57 8.40 -1.04
C SER A 71 6.27 9.16 -0.82
N GLY A 72 6.25 10.05 0.18
CA GLY A 72 5.19 11.03 0.34
C GLY A 72 5.00 11.75 -0.99
N GLY A 73 3.78 11.70 -1.52
CA GLY A 73 3.45 12.32 -2.79
C GLY A 73 3.77 13.81 -2.72
N HIS A 74 4.84 14.23 -3.41
CA HIS A 74 4.93 15.59 -3.90
C HIS A 74 3.85 15.71 -4.96
N GLY A 75 2.71 16.28 -4.59
CA GLY A 75 1.72 16.71 -5.55
C GLY A 75 2.37 17.70 -6.50
N ARG A 76 2.72 17.24 -7.71
CA ARG A 76 2.80 18.13 -8.86
C ARG A 76 1.36 18.43 -9.26
N ALA A 77 0.76 19.40 -8.57
CA ALA A 77 -0.13 20.31 -9.27
C ALA A 77 0.78 21.11 -10.20
N ASP A 78 0.49 21.10 -11.50
CA ASP A 78 0.82 22.14 -12.50
C ASP A 78 0.77 21.63 -13.96
N ASP A 79 0.07 20.52 -14.24
CA ASP A 79 -0.43 20.27 -15.60
C ASP A 79 -1.92 20.63 -15.65
N ILE A 80 -2.29 21.62 -16.51
CA ILE A 80 -3.62 22.23 -16.86
C ILE A 80 -3.67 23.72 -16.40
N ILE A 81 -3.64 24.83 -17.20
CA ILE A 81 -3.80 25.20 -18.64
C ILE A 81 -3.12 26.57 -18.85
N GLY A 82 -2.64 26.88 -20.07
CA GLY A 82 -2.41 28.27 -20.49
C GLY A 82 -2.15 28.44 -21.99
N LEU A 83 -3.19 28.24 -22.80
CA LEU A 83 -3.36 28.89 -24.11
C LEU A 83 -3.63 30.39 -23.91
#